data_AF-A0A9E0WVM1-F1
#
_entry.id   AF-A0A9E0WVM1-F1
#
_cell.length_a   1.000
_cell.length_b   1.000
_cell.length_c   1.000
_cell.angle_alpha   90.00
_cell.angle_beta   90.00
_cell.angle_gamma   90.00
#
_symmetry.space_group_name_H-M   'P 1'
#
loop_
_entity.id
_entity.type
_entity.pdbx_description
1 polymer ?
#
loop_
_entity_poly.entity_id
_entity_poly.type
_entity_poly.pdbx_seq_one_letter_code
_entity_poly.pdbx_strand_id
1 'polypeptide(L)'
;MSTRAPELLLPAGSLDKMRAAYDFGADAVYAGQPRYSLRARNNEFRLEQLQQGINEAHARGKKFFVTSNLIAHNDKLRTYLRDLQPVIDLAPDALIMADAGLIMQVRERWPHIPIHLSVQANTTNWAAVKFWQRVGVARIILSRELSLAEVEQIRQECPDMELEVFVHGALCIAYSGRCLLSGYFNRRDPNQGTCTNACRWNYKTQDADVDPNTGEALARGEQLAGFSFGAEQERADEAGTLQPPRHPAANKVYLIEEEGRPGQLMPIMEDEHGTYIMNSKDLRAVELVEKLTQIGVDSLKIEGRTKSQYYVARTAQTYRRAIDDAVAGRPFNPQLITELEGLANRGYTSGFLERRPANDYQNYETGHSVATRSQFVGEVKAVAGGWAEVETKNRFAVGDWIEIIHPAGNRTVQLTTMKNAEGQAIQVAPGNPLRVWIPVDGPADQALIARLQSPPS
;
A
#
# COMPACT_ATOMS: atom_id res chain seq x y z
N MET A 1 -17.81 -19.41 -21.10
CA MET A 1 -16.85 -19.98 -20.13
C MET A 1 -17.03 -19.22 -18.83
N SER A 2 -17.16 -19.90 -17.69
CA SER A 2 -17.23 -19.21 -16.39
C SER A 2 -15.85 -18.60 -16.12
N THR A 3 -15.80 -17.28 -15.95
CA THR A 3 -14.58 -16.53 -15.66
C THR A 3 -14.05 -16.96 -14.28
N ARG A 4 -12.82 -17.45 -14.20
CA ARG A 4 -12.21 -17.86 -12.92
C ARG A 4 -11.99 -16.61 -12.06
N ALA A 5 -12.50 -16.63 -10.83
CA ALA A 5 -12.28 -15.53 -9.89
C ALA A 5 -10.79 -15.45 -9.51
N PRO A 6 -10.13 -14.28 -9.64
CA PRO A 6 -8.79 -14.11 -9.12
C PRO A 6 -8.78 -14.17 -7.59
N GLU A 7 -7.71 -14.71 -7.03
CA GLU A 7 -7.41 -14.68 -5.59
C GLU A 7 -7.19 -13.23 -5.15
N LEU A 8 -7.82 -12.79 -4.06
CA LEU A 8 -7.52 -11.48 -3.46
C LEU A 8 -6.50 -11.64 -2.33
N LEU A 9 -5.29 -11.15 -2.56
CA LEU A 9 -4.18 -11.21 -1.62
C LEU A 9 -3.96 -9.86 -0.92
N LEU A 10 -4.10 -9.85 0.41
CA LEU A 10 -3.90 -8.67 1.24
C LEU A 10 -2.64 -8.72 2.14
N PRO A 11 -2.07 -7.57 2.51
CA PRO A 11 -0.96 -7.51 3.45
C PRO A 11 -1.43 -7.74 4.89
N ALA A 12 -0.73 -8.58 5.63
CA ALA A 12 -0.87 -8.70 7.08
C ALA A 12 0.32 -8.06 7.79
N GLY A 13 0.07 -6.94 8.47
CA GLY A 13 1.07 -6.28 9.34
C GLY A 13 1.06 -6.76 10.79
N SER A 14 -0.09 -7.29 11.23
CA SER A 14 -0.35 -7.87 12.56
C SER A 14 -1.45 -8.94 12.44
N LEU A 15 -1.70 -9.71 13.51
CA LEU A 15 -2.80 -10.70 13.55
C LEU A 15 -4.17 -10.04 13.39
N ASP A 16 -4.40 -8.87 13.99
CA ASP A 16 -5.69 -8.18 13.88
C ASP A 16 -5.95 -7.69 12.46
N LYS A 17 -4.92 -7.18 11.77
CA LYS A 17 -5.02 -6.83 10.34
C LYS A 17 -5.26 -8.07 9.47
N MET A 18 -4.64 -9.20 9.79
CA MET A 18 -4.91 -10.47 9.10
C MET A 18 -6.38 -10.89 9.24
N ARG A 19 -6.90 -10.90 10.47
CA ARG A 19 -8.30 -11.27 10.74
C ARG A 19 -9.25 -10.36 9.97
N ALA A 20 -9.04 -9.04 10.07
CA ALA A 20 -9.81 -8.07 9.31
C ALA A 20 -9.73 -8.30 7.79
N ALA A 21 -8.55 -8.65 7.24
CA ALA A 21 -8.45 -8.97 5.82
C ALA A 21 -9.37 -10.12 5.43
N TYR A 22 -9.38 -11.21 6.21
CA TYR A 22 -10.26 -12.35 5.95
C TYR A 22 -11.73 -12.03 6.14
N ASP A 23 -12.07 -11.34 7.24
CA ASP A 23 -13.46 -10.98 7.56
C ASP A 23 -14.07 -10.12 6.45
N PHE A 24 -13.26 -9.26 5.80
CA PHE A 24 -13.70 -8.39 4.71
C PHE A 24 -13.45 -8.94 3.29
N GLY A 25 -13.09 -10.23 3.15
CA GLY A 25 -13.15 -10.93 1.86
C GLY A 25 -11.80 -11.24 1.17
N ALA A 26 -10.68 -11.17 1.88
CA ALA A 26 -9.41 -11.72 1.39
C ALA A 26 -9.49 -13.25 1.23
N ASP A 27 -8.82 -13.80 0.23
CA ASP A 27 -8.62 -15.25 0.08
C ASP A 27 -7.30 -15.70 0.71
N ALA A 28 -6.32 -14.80 0.68
CA ALA A 28 -5.00 -15.03 1.21
C ALA A 28 -4.44 -13.76 1.86
N VAL A 29 -3.52 -13.94 2.80
CA VAL A 29 -2.67 -12.84 3.31
C VAL A 29 -1.20 -13.13 3.10
N TYR A 30 -0.38 -12.08 3.17
CA TYR A 30 1.07 -12.24 3.28
C TYR A 30 1.67 -11.47 4.47
N ALA A 31 2.56 -12.13 5.21
CA ALA A 31 3.27 -11.57 6.37
C ALA A 31 4.79 -11.63 6.21
N GLY A 32 5.54 -10.84 6.99
CA GLY A 32 7.00 -10.81 6.96
C GLY A 32 7.65 -11.99 7.68
N GLN A 33 8.62 -12.66 7.05
CA GLN A 33 9.59 -13.43 7.83
C GLN A 33 10.47 -12.45 8.65
N PRO A 34 10.64 -12.67 9.96
CA PRO A 34 11.60 -11.92 10.77
C PRO A 34 12.98 -11.91 10.14
N ARG A 35 13.68 -10.76 10.16
CA ARG A 35 15.05 -10.56 9.63
C ARG A 35 15.23 -10.74 8.11
N TYR A 36 14.27 -11.34 7.41
CA TYR A 36 14.39 -11.71 6.00
C TYR A 36 13.36 -11.09 5.04
N SER A 37 12.43 -10.31 5.57
CA SER A 37 11.50 -9.47 4.79
C SER A 37 12.00 -8.04 4.63
N LEU A 38 11.70 -7.40 3.49
CA LEU A 38 12.03 -5.99 3.21
C LEU A 38 11.39 -4.95 4.15
N ARG A 39 10.46 -5.38 5.02
CA ARG A 39 9.82 -4.53 6.03
C ARG A 39 9.99 -5.10 7.44
N ALA A 40 11.07 -5.85 7.68
CA ALA A 40 11.32 -6.52 8.96
C ALA A 40 11.29 -5.60 10.19
N ARG A 41 11.59 -4.29 10.05
CA ARG A 41 11.53 -3.33 11.16
C ARG A 41 10.10 -3.02 11.63
N ASN A 42 9.12 -3.08 10.73
CA ASN A 42 7.71 -2.76 10.99
C ASN A 42 6.84 -4.02 10.93
N ASN A 43 7.41 -5.17 11.31
CA ASN A 43 6.77 -6.48 11.23
C ASN A 43 6.48 -6.98 12.64
N GLU A 44 5.21 -7.09 13.00
CA GLU A 44 4.79 -7.62 14.31
C GLU A 44 4.82 -9.15 14.37
N PHE A 45 4.95 -9.81 13.21
CA PHE A 45 5.03 -11.26 13.12
C PHE A 45 6.39 -11.79 13.54
N ARG A 46 6.47 -12.36 14.75
CA ARG A 46 7.52 -13.31 15.16
C ARG A 46 7.03 -14.74 14.92
N LEU A 47 7.86 -15.73 15.27
CA LEU A 47 7.54 -17.14 15.00
C LEU A 47 6.21 -17.58 15.62
N GLU A 48 5.92 -17.16 16.86
CA GLU A 48 4.65 -17.45 17.54
C GLU A 48 3.45 -16.85 16.80
N GLN A 49 3.54 -15.58 16.39
CA GLN A 49 2.46 -14.93 15.65
C GLN A 49 2.30 -15.53 14.24
N LEU A 50 3.39 -16.00 13.61
CA LEU A 50 3.31 -16.74 12.33
C LEU A 50 2.55 -18.05 12.53
N GLN A 51 2.89 -18.83 13.57
CA GLN A 51 2.20 -20.09 13.87
C GLN A 51 0.71 -19.86 14.11
N GLN A 52 0.38 -18.86 14.93
CA GLN A 52 -1.01 -18.48 15.20
C GLN A 52 -1.72 -18.05 13.90
N GLY A 53 -1.07 -17.20 13.10
CA GLY A 53 -1.64 -16.69 11.86
C GLY A 53 -1.93 -17.78 10.83
N ILE A 54 -0.99 -18.72 10.66
CA ILE A 54 -1.15 -19.87 9.75
C ILE A 54 -2.28 -20.78 10.23
N ASN A 55 -2.32 -21.13 11.52
CA ASN A 55 -3.38 -21.97 12.08
C ASN A 55 -4.77 -21.33 11.92
N GLU A 56 -4.88 -20.03 12.22
CA GLU A 56 -6.14 -19.29 12.06
C GLU A 56 -6.57 -19.19 10.59
N ALA A 57 -5.62 -19.02 9.66
CA ALA A 57 -5.91 -19.02 8.23
C ALA A 57 -6.46 -20.37 7.77
N HIS A 58 -5.77 -21.47 8.11
CA HIS A 58 -6.17 -22.82 7.74
C HIS A 58 -7.51 -23.23 8.35
N ALA A 59 -7.76 -22.86 9.62
CA ALA A 59 -9.05 -23.08 10.28
C ALA A 59 -10.22 -22.36 9.57
N ARG A 60 -9.94 -21.25 8.88
CA ARG A 60 -10.90 -20.49 8.07
C ARG A 60 -10.95 -20.94 6.59
N GLY A 61 -10.15 -21.94 6.19
CA GLY A 61 -10.01 -22.34 4.79
C GLY A 61 -9.35 -21.27 3.91
N LYS A 62 -8.52 -20.40 4.50
CA LYS A 62 -7.80 -19.30 3.86
C LYS A 62 -6.30 -19.58 3.82
N LYS A 63 -5.57 -18.89 2.94
CA LYS A 63 -4.14 -19.11 2.73
C LYS A 63 -3.27 -18.08 3.44
N PHE A 64 -2.11 -18.51 3.93
CA PHE A 64 -1.13 -17.67 4.57
C PHE A 64 0.24 -17.79 3.88
N PHE A 65 0.69 -16.70 3.26
CA PHE A 65 2.00 -16.63 2.59
C PHE A 65 3.04 -15.93 3.46
N VAL A 66 4.27 -16.45 3.47
CA VAL A 66 5.38 -15.84 4.20
C VAL A 66 6.34 -15.16 3.24
N THR A 67 6.62 -13.89 3.46
CA THR A 67 7.54 -13.10 2.64
C THR A 67 8.98 -13.22 3.15
N SER A 68 9.84 -13.79 2.30
CA SER A 68 11.29 -13.93 2.47
C SER A 68 11.99 -13.31 1.25
N ASN A 69 11.74 -12.02 1.05
CA ASN A 69 11.93 -11.36 -0.25
C ASN A 69 13.05 -10.32 -0.29
N LEU A 70 14.00 -10.39 0.65
CA LEU A 70 15.24 -9.61 0.55
C LEU A 70 16.12 -10.12 -0.59
N ILE A 71 17.03 -9.26 -1.04
CA ILE A 71 18.19 -9.64 -1.87
C ILE A 71 19.40 -9.76 -0.94
N ALA A 72 20.04 -10.93 -0.92
CA ALA A 72 20.92 -11.32 0.17
C ALA A 72 22.37 -10.92 -0.09
N HIS A 73 22.99 -10.26 0.88
CA HIS A 73 24.45 -10.23 0.98
C HIS A 73 24.95 -11.52 1.64
N ASN A 74 26.21 -11.89 1.37
CA ASN A 74 26.81 -13.17 1.77
C ASN A 74 26.61 -13.54 3.25
N ASP A 75 26.62 -12.57 4.17
CA ASP A 75 26.42 -12.83 5.60
C ASP A 75 25.05 -13.44 5.91
N LYS A 76 24.02 -13.06 5.15
CA LYS A 76 22.67 -13.64 5.30
C LYS A 76 22.63 -15.10 4.85
N LEU A 77 23.42 -15.49 3.84
CA LEU A 77 23.46 -16.87 3.34
C LEU A 77 23.88 -17.86 4.44
N ARG A 78 24.80 -17.48 5.31
CA ARG A 78 25.34 -18.32 6.39
C ARG A 78 24.28 -18.82 7.38
N THR A 79 23.21 -18.03 7.56
CA THR A 79 22.19 -18.27 8.60
C THR A 79 20.81 -18.54 8.04
N TYR A 80 20.61 -18.30 6.74
CA TYR A 80 19.30 -18.31 6.10
C TYR A 80 18.52 -19.61 6.28
N LEU A 81 19.08 -20.75 5.85
CA LEU A 81 18.36 -22.03 5.91
C LEU A 81 18.04 -22.47 7.34
N ARG A 82 18.95 -22.21 8.29
CA ARG A 82 18.70 -22.47 9.71
C ARG A 82 17.55 -21.62 10.23
N ASP A 83 17.53 -20.33 9.89
CA ASP A 83 16.51 -19.39 10.36
C ASP A 83 15.16 -19.54 9.62
N LEU A 84 15.16 -20.15 8.42
CA LEU A 84 13.95 -20.47 7.65
C LEU A 84 13.33 -21.81 8.06
N GLN A 85 14.12 -22.80 8.49
CA GLN A 85 13.61 -24.11 8.96
C GLN A 85 12.40 -24.01 9.90
N PRO A 86 12.44 -23.25 11.02
CA PRO A 86 11.30 -23.20 11.93
C PRO A 86 10.05 -22.56 11.30
N VAL A 87 10.20 -21.77 10.23
CA VAL A 87 9.06 -21.21 9.47
C VAL A 87 8.48 -22.25 8.53
N ILE A 88 9.31 -23.08 7.89
CA ILE A 88 8.86 -24.20 7.06
C ILE A 88 8.08 -25.20 7.89
N ASP A 89 8.53 -25.47 9.12
CA ASP A 89 7.87 -26.41 10.04
C ASP A 89 6.44 -25.95 10.43
N LEU A 90 6.13 -24.65 10.31
CA LEU A 90 4.77 -24.11 10.49
C LEU A 90 3.86 -24.35 9.28
N ALA A 91 4.39 -24.87 8.17
CA ALA A 91 3.69 -25.17 6.92
C ALA A 91 2.90 -23.99 6.31
N PRO A 92 3.54 -22.84 5.98
CA PRO A 92 2.88 -21.79 5.22
C PRO A 92 2.50 -22.28 3.81
N ASP A 93 1.46 -21.69 3.21
CA ASP A 93 0.95 -22.11 1.89
C ASP A 93 1.94 -21.79 0.75
N ALA A 94 2.75 -20.73 0.91
CA ALA A 94 3.81 -20.38 -0.02
C ALA A 94 4.84 -19.44 0.62
N LEU A 95 6.05 -19.43 0.05
CA LEU A 95 7.05 -18.41 0.31
C LEU A 95 7.07 -17.37 -0.82
N ILE A 96 7.07 -16.09 -0.48
CA ILE A 96 7.30 -15.01 -1.46
C ILE A 96 8.78 -14.62 -1.42
N MET A 97 9.54 -14.94 -2.47
CA MET A 97 11.00 -14.82 -2.52
C MET A 97 11.48 -14.01 -3.72
N ALA A 98 12.68 -13.43 -3.64
CA ALA A 98 13.23 -12.58 -4.71
C ALA A 98 14.63 -13.00 -5.18
N ASP A 99 15.49 -13.36 -4.23
CA ASP A 99 16.89 -13.68 -4.49
C ASP A 99 17.05 -15.06 -5.15
N ALA A 100 17.68 -15.11 -6.34
CA ALA A 100 17.84 -16.35 -7.09
C ALA A 100 18.66 -17.41 -6.33
N GLY A 101 19.69 -17.00 -5.59
CA GLY A 101 20.55 -17.92 -4.82
C GLY A 101 19.81 -18.51 -3.63
N LEU A 102 19.00 -17.70 -2.94
CA LEU A 102 18.14 -18.21 -1.87
C LEU A 102 17.03 -19.12 -2.40
N ILE A 103 16.40 -18.77 -3.53
CA ILE A 103 15.37 -19.60 -4.18
C ILE A 103 15.95 -20.98 -4.51
N MET A 104 17.14 -21.02 -5.13
CA MET A 104 17.85 -22.27 -5.42
C MET A 104 18.04 -23.12 -4.16
N GLN A 105 18.60 -22.55 -3.08
CA GLN A 105 18.84 -23.28 -1.83
C GLN A 105 17.54 -23.80 -1.18
N VAL A 106 16.45 -23.02 -1.23
CA VAL A 106 15.14 -23.45 -0.70
C VAL A 106 14.56 -24.57 -1.55
N ARG A 107 14.63 -24.47 -2.87
CA ARG A 107 14.17 -25.53 -3.78
C ARG A 107 14.93 -26.84 -3.59
N GLU A 108 16.24 -26.76 -3.37
CA GLU A 108 17.08 -27.94 -3.10
C GLU A 108 16.73 -28.60 -1.75
N ARG A 109 16.49 -27.80 -0.70
CA ARG A 109 16.24 -28.31 0.65
C ARG A 109 14.78 -28.69 0.93
N TRP A 110 13.83 -27.92 0.40
CA TRP A 110 12.39 -28.09 0.62
C TRP A 110 11.63 -27.98 -0.72
N PRO A 111 11.78 -28.94 -1.65
CA PRO A 111 11.20 -28.86 -2.99
C PRO A 111 9.66 -28.82 -3.03
N HIS A 112 9.01 -29.18 -1.93
CA HIS A 112 7.55 -29.22 -1.79
C HIS A 112 6.93 -27.86 -1.46
N ILE A 113 7.70 -26.89 -0.94
CA ILE A 113 7.15 -25.58 -0.59
C ILE A 113 6.93 -24.75 -1.86
N PRO A 114 5.71 -24.24 -2.13
CA PRO A 114 5.49 -23.35 -3.26
C PRO A 114 6.26 -22.04 -3.08
N ILE A 115 6.87 -21.56 -4.17
CA ILE A 115 7.55 -20.27 -4.20
C ILE A 115 6.81 -19.35 -5.15
N HIS A 116 6.43 -18.17 -4.66
CA HIS A 116 5.92 -17.06 -5.44
C HIS A 116 7.06 -16.05 -5.64
N LEU A 117 7.36 -15.69 -6.89
CA LEU A 117 8.44 -14.74 -7.18
C LEU A 117 7.97 -13.32 -6.87
N SER A 118 8.65 -12.67 -5.94
CA SER A 118 8.43 -11.29 -5.56
C SER A 118 8.67 -10.33 -6.71
N VAL A 119 7.87 -9.26 -6.77
CA VAL A 119 8.07 -8.11 -7.68
C VAL A 119 9.48 -7.50 -7.60
N GLN A 120 10.23 -7.75 -6.51
CA GLN A 120 11.65 -7.40 -6.40
C GLN A 120 12.53 -8.02 -7.50
N ALA A 121 12.21 -9.23 -7.97
CA ALA A 121 12.90 -9.87 -9.08
C ALA A 121 12.58 -9.24 -10.44
N ASN A 122 11.56 -8.38 -10.47
CA ASN A 122 11.29 -7.43 -11.53
C ASN A 122 11.08 -8.08 -12.92
N THR A 123 10.03 -8.91 -12.98
CA THR A 123 9.68 -9.69 -14.17
C THR A 123 8.72 -8.89 -15.05
N THR A 124 9.23 -8.42 -16.20
CA THR A 124 8.52 -7.51 -17.12
C THR A 124 8.18 -8.14 -18.48
N ASN A 125 8.54 -9.40 -18.74
CA ASN A 125 8.31 -10.03 -20.03
C ASN A 125 8.10 -11.54 -19.91
N TRP A 126 7.49 -12.14 -20.93
CA TRP A 126 7.13 -13.56 -20.95
C TRP A 126 8.36 -14.49 -20.94
N ALA A 127 9.50 -14.06 -21.48
CA ALA A 127 10.71 -14.88 -21.51
C ALA A 127 11.28 -15.06 -20.09
N ALA A 128 11.29 -13.99 -19.29
CA ALA A 128 11.64 -14.04 -17.89
C ALA A 128 10.64 -14.88 -17.08
N VAL A 129 9.34 -14.81 -17.39
CA VAL A 129 8.34 -15.72 -16.80
C VAL A 129 8.68 -17.19 -17.09
N LYS A 130 8.94 -17.55 -18.35
CA LYS A 130 9.32 -18.92 -18.75
C LYS A 130 10.63 -19.36 -18.09
N PHE A 131 11.58 -18.46 -17.88
CA PHE A 131 12.81 -18.76 -17.13
C PHE A 131 12.48 -19.18 -15.69
N TRP A 132 11.73 -18.36 -14.95
CA TRP A 132 11.37 -18.67 -13.56
C TRP A 132 10.46 -19.89 -13.44
N GLN A 133 9.61 -20.15 -14.45
CA GLN A 133 8.85 -21.39 -14.56
C GLN A 133 9.76 -22.62 -14.59
N ARG A 134 10.82 -22.60 -15.41
CA ARG A 134 11.80 -23.70 -15.49
C ARG A 134 12.58 -23.89 -14.19
N VAL A 135 12.79 -22.82 -13.42
CA VAL A 135 13.39 -22.88 -12.08
C VAL A 135 12.44 -23.55 -11.06
N GLY A 136 11.15 -23.66 -11.37
CA GLY A 136 10.15 -24.32 -10.52
C GLY A 136 9.40 -23.35 -9.59
N VAL A 137 9.36 -22.06 -9.94
CA VAL A 137 8.48 -21.08 -9.27
C VAL A 137 7.03 -21.35 -9.65
N ALA A 138 6.12 -21.28 -8.68
CA ALA A 138 4.69 -21.59 -8.87
C ALA A 138 3.87 -20.38 -9.35
N ARG A 139 4.26 -19.17 -8.95
CA ARG A 139 3.55 -17.92 -9.27
C ARG A 139 4.53 -16.77 -9.49
N ILE A 140 4.25 -15.92 -10.48
CA ILE A 140 5.02 -14.70 -10.73
C ILE A 140 4.22 -13.47 -10.32
N ILE A 141 4.76 -12.70 -9.38
CA ILE A 141 4.25 -11.37 -9.07
C ILE A 141 4.86 -10.41 -10.08
N LEU A 142 4.04 -10.02 -11.05
CA LEU A 142 4.46 -9.19 -12.17
C LEU A 142 4.86 -7.80 -11.72
N SER A 143 5.72 -7.19 -12.53
CA SER A 143 6.15 -5.81 -12.35
C SER A 143 4.97 -4.84 -12.29
N ARG A 144 5.07 -3.81 -11.43
CA ARG A 144 4.10 -2.71 -11.34
C ARG A 144 4.16 -1.75 -12.54
N GLU A 145 5.15 -1.96 -13.40
CA GLU A 145 5.48 -1.15 -14.56
C GLU A 145 4.83 -1.65 -15.86
N LEU A 146 4.09 -2.76 -15.82
CA LEU A 146 3.46 -3.33 -17.00
C LEU A 146 2.09 -2.71 -17.28
N SER A 147 1.83 -2.46 -18.56
CA SER A 147 0.49 -2.15 -19.04
C SER A 147 -0.39 -3.39 -19.14
N LEU A 148 -1.70 -3.20 -19.17
CA LEU A 148 -2.65 -4.30 -19.36
C LEU A 148 -2.39 -5.11 -20.64
N ALA A 149 -1.97 -4.45 -21.72
CA ALA A 149 -1.63 -5.13 -22.97
C ALA A 149 -0.39 -6.03 -22.81
N GLU A 150 0.61 -5.59 -22.04
CA GLU A 150 1.80 -6.39 -21.75
C GLU A 150 1.47 -7.56 -20.81
N VAL A 151 0.62 -7.34 -19.79
CA VAL A 151 0.14 -8.41 -18.91
C VAL A 151 -0.63 -9.46 -19.72
N GLU A 152 -1.52 -9.03 -20.62
CA GLU A 152 -2.26 -9.91 -21.52
C GLU A 152 -1.33 -10.72 -22.43
N GLN A 153 -0.34 -10.08 -23.03
CA GLN A 153 0.65 -10.77 -23.85
C GLN A 153 1.44 -11.82 -23.04
N ILE A 154 1.85 -11.49 -21.80
CA ILE A 154 2.56 -12.43 -20.93
C ILE A 154 1.68 -13.63 -20.59
N ARG A 155 0.41 -13.38 -20.27
CA ARG A 155 -0.57 -14.42 -19.98
C ARG A 155 -0.75 -15.39 -21.16
N GLN A 156 -0.89 -14.86 -22.37
CA GLN A 156 -1.06 -15.65 -23.60
C GLN A 156 0.18 -16.51 -23.89
N GLU A 157 1.37 -15.95 -23.69
CA GLU A 157 2.64 -16.65 -23.92
C GLU A 157 2.98 -17.70 -22.85
N CYS A 158 2.40 -17.58 -21.65
CA CYS A 158 2.72 -18.41 -20.50
C CYS A 158 1.45 -18.98 -19.85
N PRO A 159 0.53 -19.67 -20.55
CA PRO A 159 -0.82 -20.00 -20.07
C PRO A 159 -0.87 -20.89 -18.81
N ASP A 160 0.20 -21.64 -18.54
CA ASP A 160 0.27 -22.57 -17.39
C ASP A 160 0.87 -21.95 -16.12
N MET A 161 1.34 -20.70 -16.17
CA MET A 161 1.96 -20.01 -15.02
C MET A 161 0.92 -19.20 -14.24
N GLU A 162 0.94 -19.23 -12.90
CA GLU A 162 0.11 -18.27 -12.15
C GLU A 162 0.70 -16.85 -12.21
N LEU A 163 -0.13 -15.87 -12.54
CA LEU A 163 0.24 -14.45 -12.60
C LEU A 163 -0.46 -13.65 -11.50
N GLU A 164 0.31 -12.82 -10.78
CA GLU A 164 -0.19 -11.92 -9.75
C GLU A 164 0.12 -10.47 -10.10
N VAL A 165 -0.89 -9.59 -10.03
CA VAL A 165 -0.78 -8.16 -10.38
C VAL A 165 -1.16 -7.29 -9.19
N PHE A 166 -0.36 -6.26 -8.90
CA PHE A 166 -0.73 -5.25 -7.92
C PHE A 166 -1.85 -4.37 -8.46
N VAL A 167 -2.86 -4.13 -7.63
CA VAL A 167 -4.02 -3.30 -8.00
C VAL A 167 -4.24 -2.10 -7.07
N HIS A 168 -3.57 -2.09 -5.90
CA HIS A 168 -3.69 -0.98 -4.96
C HIS A 168 -2.45 -0.79 -4.08
N GLY A 169 -2.21 0.45 -3.64
CA GLY A 169 -1.17 0.81 -2.67
C GLY A 169 -0.02 1.60 -3.28
N ALA A 170 1.06 1.81 -2.52
CA ALA A 170 2.08 2.79 -2.92
C ALA A 170 2.80 2.38 -4.21
N LEU A 171 2.94 3.32 -5.16
CA LEU A 171 3.84 3.17 -6.31
C LEU A 171 5.27 3.54 -5.89
N CYS A 172 6.26 2.89 -6.50
CA CYS A 172 7.68 3.16 -6.23
C CYS A 172 8.28 4.01 -7.35
N ILE A 173 9.22 4.90 -7.00
CA ILE A 173 9.89 5.83 -7.93
C ILE A 173 11.16 5.23 -8.58
N ALA A 174 11.49 3.98 -8.30
CA ALA A 174 12.69 3.38 -8.85
C ALA A 174 12.57 1.89 -9.12
N TYR A 175 13.05 1.48 -10.27
CA TYR A 175 13.62 0.17 -10.52
C TYR A 175 15.05 0.18 -9.94
N SER A 176 15.49 -0.90 -9.30
CA SER A 176 16.91 -1.08 -8.96
C SER A 176 17.78 -0.96 -10.22
N GLY A 177 18.41 0.21 -10.43
CA GLY A 177 19.19 0.56 -11.61
C GLY A 177 18.43 1.19 -12.79
N ARG A 178 17.13 1.48 -12.69
CA ARG A 178 16.31 1.99 -13.81
C ARG A 178 15.39 3.12 -13.32
N CYS A 179 15.81 4.33 -13.64
CA CYS A 179 15.32 5.58 -13.09
C CYS A 179 13.90 5.91 -13.58
N LEU A 180 12.87 5.84 -12.71
CA LEU A 180 11.51 6.26 -13.08
C LEU A 180 11.49 7.71 -13.53
N LEU A 181 12.37 8.57 -13.01
CA LEU A 181 12.51 9.95 -13.45
C LEU A 181 12.82 10.05 -14.95
N SER A 182 13.58 9.11 -15.51
CA SER A 182 13.85 9.09 -16.95
C SER A 182 12.59 8.74 -17.77
N GLY A 183 11.85 7.73 -17.32
CA GLY A 183 10.56 7.35 -17.91
C GLY A 183 9.52 8.46 -17.78
N TYR A 184 9.54 9.15 -16.64
CA TYR A 184 8.59 10.19 -16.30
C TYR A 184 8.87 11.53 -17.01
N PHE A 185 10.11 12.01 -16.92
CA PHE A 185 10.48 13.31 -17.49
C PHE A 185 10.52 13.26 -19.02
N ASN A 186 10.96 12.14 -19.59
CA ASN A 186 11.28 12.05 -21.03
C ASN A 186 10.52 10.98 -21.79
N ARG A 187 9.62 10.22 -21.14
CA ARG A 187 8.92 9.08 -21.76
C ARG A 187 9.89 8.04 -22.33
N ARG A 188 11.09 7.94 -21.72
CA ARG A 188 12.17 7.05 -22.15
C ARG A 188 12.35 5.94 -21.14
N ASP A 189 12.23 4.70 -21.60
CA ASP A 189 12.35 3.54 -20.73
C ASP A 189 13.81 3.41 -20.23
N PRO A 190 14.11 3.74 -18.95
CA PRO A 190 15.47 3.61 -18.40
C PRO A 190 15.98 2.17 -18.45
N ASN A 191 15.06 1.22 -18.62
CA ASN A 191 15.30 -0.21 -18.66
C ASN A 191 15.89 -0.71 -19.98
N GLN A 192 15.75 0.10 -21.04
CA GLN A 192 16.33 -0.15 -22.37
C GLN A 192 17.68 0.56 -22.55
N GLY A 193 18.33 1.02 -21.47
CA GLY A 193 19.58 1.77 -21.54
C GLY A 193 19.41 3.22 -22.01
N THR A 194 18.18 3.75 -22.03
CA THR A 194 17.89 5.13 -22.46
C THR A 194 17.83 6.14 -21.31
N CYS A 195 18.51 5.84 -20.20
CA CYS A 195 18.56 6.70 -19.02
C CYS A 195 19.04 8.11 -19.40
N THR A 196 18.23 9.11 -19.04
CA THR A 196 18.48 10.53 -19.33
C THR A 196 19.22 11.24 -18.19
N ASN A 197 19.61 10.51 -17.15
CA ASN A 197 20.24 11.05 -15.94
C ASN A 197 19.41 12.19 -15.30
N ALA A 198 18.08 12.04 -15.25
CA ALA A 198 17.22 13.09 -14.72
C ALA A 198 17.56 13.46 -13.26
N CYS A 199 18.02 12.51 -12.45
CA CYS A 199 18.55 12.79 -11.12
C CYS A 199 19.79 13.71 -11.07
N ARG A 200 20.40 14.04 -12.22
CA ARG A 200 21.57 14.93 -12.35
C ARG A 200 21.25 16.24 -13.07
N TRP A 201 19.98 16.48 -13.39
CA TRP A 201 19.59 17.73 -14.02
C TRP A 201 19.64 18.88 -13.04
N ASN A 202 19.67 20.10 -13.58
CA ASN A 202 19.65 21.31 -12.77
C ASN A 202 18.23 21.52 -12.24
N TYR A 203 18.07 21.25 -10.94
CA TYR A 203 16.86 21.59 -10.21
C TYR A 203 17.09 22.90 -9.46
N LYS A 204 16.14 23.82 -9.57
CA LYS A 204 16.13 25.07 -8.80
C LYS A 204 15.22 24.88 -7.60
N THR A 205 15.69 25.27 -6.42
CA THR A 205 14.89 25.31 -5.19
C THR A 205 14.29 26.72 -5.01
N GLN A 206 13.01 26.78 -4.70
CA GLN A 206 12.27 28.00 -4.39
C GLN A 206 11.74 27.93 -2.96
N ASP A 207 11.71 29.08 -2.28
CA ASP A 207 11.01 29.19 -1.00
C ASP A 207 9.50 29.01 -1.22
N ALA A 208 8.83 28.37 -0.26
CA ALA A 208 7.38 28.23 -0.28
C ALA A 208 6.75 28.67 1.04
N ASP A 209 5.62 29.37 0.94
CA ASP A 209 4.69 29.51 2.04
C ASP A 209 3.80 28.28 2.14
N VAL A 210 3.13 28.10 3.26
CA VAL A 210 2.11 27.06 3.44
C VAL A 210 0.75 27.77 3.48
N ASP A 211 -0.15 27.41 2.57
CA ASP A 211 -1.52 27.87 2.62
C ASP A 211 -2.13 27.46 3.98
N PRO A 212 -2.62 28.40 4.79
CA PRO A 212 -3.09 28.10 6.14
C PRO A 212 -4.40 27.30 6.18
N ASN A 213 -5.13 27.20 5.08
CA ASN A 213 -6.39 26.47 4.95
C ASN A 213 -6.19 25.08 4.33
N THR A 214 -5.31 24.95 3.34
CA THR A 214 -5.10 23.69 2.60
C THR A 214 -3.83 22.95 3.00
N GLY A 215 -2.87 23.64 3.63
CA GLY A 215 -1.53 23.10 3.94
C GLY A 215 -0.64 22.98 2.69
N GLU A 216 -1.03 23.59 1.57
CA GLU A 216 -0.32 23.49 0.29
C GLU A 216 0.90 24.42 0.24
N ALA A 217 1.95 23.99 -0.45
CA ALA A 217 3.15 24.78 -0.67
C ALA A 217 2.91 25.83 -1.78
N LEU A 218 2.87 27.11 -1.42
CA LEU A 218 2.72 28.24 -2.34
C LEU A 218 4.10 28.83 -2.65
N ALA A 219 4.51 28.79 -3.92
CA ALA A 219 5.80 29.36 -4.32
C ALA A 219 5.88 30.85 -4.02
N ARG A 220 6.94 31.26 -3.34
CA ARG A 220 7.44 32.63 -3.44
C ARG A 220 8.32 32.67 -4.68
N GLY A 221 8.01 33.56 -5.61
CA GLY A 221 8.74 33.68 -6.90
C GLY A 221 10.22 34.09 -6.80
N GLU A 222 10.87 33.94 -5.64
CA GLU A 222 12.27 34.22 -5.41
C GLU A 222 13.07 32.92 -5.29
N GLN A 223 14.13 32.81 -6.09
CA GLN A 223 15.09 31.72 -6.02
C GLN A 223 15.91 31.86 -4.73
N LEU A 224 16.12 30.76 -4.00
CA LEU A 224 16.90 30.77 -2.76
C LEU A 224 18.27 31.43 -2.97
N ALA A 225 18.48 32.61 -2.38
CA ALA A 225 19.77 33.28 -2.32
C ALA A 225 20.50 32.88 -1.04
N GLY A 226 21.76 32.44 -1.14
CA GLY A 226 22.64 32.18 0.00
C GLY A 226 22.94 30.71 0.32
N PHE A 227 22.51 29.74 -0.49
CA PHE A 227 22.93 28.34 -0.36
C PHE A 227 24.20 28.08 -1.19
N SER A 228 25.27 27.62 -0.54
CA SER A 228 26.53 27.24 -1.19
C SER A 228 26.84 25.77 -0.90
N PHE A 229 26.81 24.93 -1.94
CA PHE A 229 27.16 23.51 -1.83
C PHE A 229 28.57 23.29 -1.26
N GLY A 230 29.53 24.15 -1.59
CA GLY A 230 30.89 24.07 -1.05
C GLY A 230 30.94 24.31 0.46
N ALA A 231 30.19 25.30 0.95
CA ALA A 231 30.16 25.64 2.37
C ALA A 231 29.46 24.56 3.22
N GLU A 232 28.44 23.88 2.69
CA GLU A 232 27.79 22.76 3.38
C GLU A 232 28.63 21.47 3.33
N GLN A 233 29.36 21.23 2.24
CA GLN A 233 30.29 20.11 2.12
C GLN A 233 31.43 20.26 3.14
N GLU A 234 32.02 21.45 3.26
CA GLU A 234 33.06 21.76 4.26
C GLU A 234 32.54 21.55 5.70
N ARG A 235 31.31 21.99 6.02
CA ARG A 235 30.70 21.71 7.33
C ARG A 235 30.44 20.24 7.59
N ALA A 236 30.01 19.49 6.58
CA ALA A 236 29.76 18.06 6.71
C ALA A 236 31.07 17.27 6.91
N ASP A 237 32.14 17.68 6.22
CA ASP A 237 33.48 17.11 6.36
C ASP A 237 34.11 17.46 7.72
N GLU A 238 33.79 18.62 8.29
CA GLU A 238 34.20 19.04 9.65
C GLU A 238 33.42 18.36 10.79
N ALA A 239 32.16 17.95 10.56
CA ALA A 239 31.27 17.47 11.63
C ALA A 239 31.58 16.07 12.17
N GLY A 240 32.41 15.26 11.50
CA GLY A 240 32.75 13.90 11.94
C GLY A 240 31.52 12.97 12.12
N THR A 241 31.73 11.75 12.61
CA THR A 241 30.73 10.65 12.63
C THR A 241 29.58 10.79 13.65
N LEU A 242 29.35 11.98 14.22
CA LEU A 242 28.22 12.26 15.11
C LEU A 242 27.14 12.98 14.32
N GLN A 243 25.90 12.45 14.33
CA GLN A 243 24.76 13.09 13.66
C GLN A 243 24.55 14.50 14.24
N PRO A 244 24.80 15.58 13.46
CA PRO A 244 24.66 16.94 13.96
C PRO A 244 23.18 17.25 14.26
N PRO A 245 22.89 18.21 15.16
CA PRO A 245 21.53 18.68 15.41
C PRO A 245 20.91 19.25 14.13
N ARG A 246 19.63 18.95 13.92
CA ARG A 246 18.87 19.31 12.70
C ARG A 246 18.94 20.81 12.43
N HIS A 247 19.34 21.20 11.22
CA HIS A 247 19.47 22.60 10.83
C HIS A 247 18.08 23.28 10.80
N PRO A 248 17.91 24.51 11.33
CA PRO A 248 16.60 25.18 11.38
C PRO A 248 15.91 25.35 10.02
N ALA A 249 16.68 25.48 8.94
CA ALA A 249 16.14 25.57 7.57
C ALA A 249 15.48 24.27 7.09
N ALA A 250 15.83 23.12 7.68
CA ALA A 250 15.20 21.83 7.37
C ALA A 250 13.74 21.73 7.88
N ASN A 251 13.25 22.74 8.61
CA ASN A 251 11.86 22.85 9.03
C ASN A 251 10.99 23.65 8.05
N LYS A 252 11.58 24.14 6.94
CA LYS A 252 10.85 24.90 5.90
C LYS A 252 10.40 23.98 4.77
N VAL A 253 9.31 24.37 4.10
CA VAL A 253 8.85 23.74 2.86
C VAL A 253 9.54 24.42 1.70
N TYR A 254 10.09 23.61 0.78
CA TYR A 254 10.70 24.11 -0.44
C TYR A 254 9.97 23.53 -1.66
N LEU A 255 10.02 24.23 -2.77
CA LEU A 255 9.58 23.71 -4.06
C LEU A 255 10.81 23.49 -4.94
N ILE A 256 10.85 22.41 -5.70
CA ILE A 256 11.82 22.21 -6.78
C ILE A 256 11.16 22.32 -8.14
N GLU A 257 11.86 23.02 -9.03
CA GLU A 257 11.49 23.21 -10.42
C GLU A 257 12.61 22.67 -11.31
N GLU A 258 12.24 22.01 -12.41
CA GLU A 258 13.16 21.53 -13.43
C GLU A 258 13.26 22.55 -14.57
N GLU A 259 14.46 22.80 -15.07
CA GLU A 259 14.75 23.85 -16.06
C GLU A 259 13.92 23.73 -17.36
N GLY A 260 13.66 22.49 -17.82
CA GLY A 260 12.83 22.19 -18.98
C GLY A 260 11.31 22.24 -18.75
N ARG A 261 10.84 22.50 -17.52
CA ARG A 261 9.41 22.51 -17.15
C ARG A 261 9.04 23.72 -16.27
N PRO A 262 9.17 24.94 -16.80
CA PRO A 262 8.85 26.15 -16.03
C PRO A 262 7.38 26.15 -15.59
N GLY A 263 7.15 26.42 -14.31
CA GLY A 263 5.83 26.44 -13.65
C GLY A 263 5.37 25.10 -13.06
N GLN A 264 6.10 23.99 -13.24
CA GLN A 264 5.76 22.69 -12.65
C GLN A 264 6.56 22.45 -11.36
N LEU A 265 6.06 23.00 -10.26
CA LEU A 265 6.73 22.96 -8.96
C LEU A 265 6.43 21.65 -8.22
N MET A 266 7.43 21.05 -7.58
CA MET A 266 7.29 19.83 -6.78
C MET A 266 7.76 20.08 -5.34
N PRO A 267 6.97 19.72 -4.31
CA PRO A 267 7.33 20.00 -2.93
C PRO A 267 8.43 19.09 -2.40
N ILE A 268 9.35 19.71 -1.65
CA ILE A 268 10.27 19.08 -0.72
C ILE A 268 9.72 19.28 0.68
N MET A 269 9.51 18.17 1.38
CA MET A 269 9.08 18.16 2.78
C MET A 269 10.07 17.35 3.60
N GLU A 270 10.31 17.71 4.86
CA GLU A 270 11.17 16.93 5.75
C GLU A 270 10.52 16.76 7.12
N ASP A 271 10.41 15.51 7.58
CA ASP A 271 9.94 15.18 8.93
C ASP A 271 11.01 14.38 9.70
N GLU A 272 10.66 13.92 10.91
CA GLU A 272 11.56 13.10 11.76
C GLU A 272 11.98 11.78 11.11
N HIS A 273 11.35 11.39 10.00
CA HIS A 273 11.63 10.17 9.25
C HIS A 273 12.42 10.42 7.94
N GLY A 274 12.66 11.68 7.57
CA GLY A 274 13.56 12.08 6.48
C GLY A 274 12.96 13.10 5.50
N THR A 275 13.71 13.39 4.43
CA THR A 275 13.36 14.35 3.38
C THR A 275 12.66 13.65 2.21
N TYR A 276 11.52 14.18 1.77
CA TYR A 276 10.68 13.69 0.66
C TYR A 276 10.74 14.68 -0.49
N ILE A 277 11.34 14.28 -1.62
CA ILE A 277 11.66 15.21 -2.73
C ILE A 277 10.78 14.94 -3.96
N MET A 278 10.11 13.79 -4.03
CA MET A 278 9.29 13.35 -5.19
C MET A 278 8.25 12.36 -4.65
N ASN A 279 7.00 12.77 -4.46
CA ASN A 279 6.01 11.90 -3.80
C ASN A 279 5.04 11.29 -4.82
N SER A 280 5.29 10.03 -5.23
CA SER A 280 4.43 9.33 -6.18
C SER A 280 3.02 9.08 -5.64
N LYS A 281 2.02 9.22 -6.53
CA LYS A 281 0.63 8.81 -6.27
C LYS A 281 0.53 7.33 -5.86
N ASP A 282 -0.56 6.99 -5.18
CA ASP A 282 -0.91 5.60 -4.88
C ASP A 282 -1.59 4.95 -6.09
N LEU A 283 -1.32 3.65 -6.30
CA LEU A 283 -2.03 2.83 -7.27
C LEU A 283 -3.47 2.59 -6.80
N ARG A 284 -4.42 2.75 -7.71
CA ARG A 284 -5.80 2.27 -7.57
C ARG A 284 -6.30 1.83 -8.95
N ALA A 285 -6.63 0.55 -9.04
CA ALA A 285 -7.04 -0.09 -10.29
C ALA A 285 -8.35 -0.87 -10.11
N VAL A 286 -9.23 -0.42 -9.22
CA VAL A 286 -10.50 -1.09 -8.91
C VAL A 286 -11.40 -1.17 -10.15
N GLU A 287 -11.36 -0.13 -10.99
CA GLU A 287 -12.04 -0.04 -12.28
C GLU A 287 -11.48 -0.99 -13.34
N LEU A 288 -10.27 -1.54 -13.14
CA LEU A 288 -9.59 -2.45 -14.07
C LEU A 288 -9.74 -3.92 -13.67
N VAL A 289 -10.41 -4.21 -12.55
CA VAL A 289 -10.58 -5.59 -12.02
C VAL A 289 -11.28 -6.49 -13.03
N GLU A 290 -12.31 -6.00 -13.72
CA GLU A 290 -13.02 -6.76 -14.74
C GLU A 290 -12.07 -7.19 -15.86
N LYS A 291 -11.28 -6.27 -16.39
CA LYS A 291 -10.32 -6.55 -17.46
C LYS A 291 -9.21 -7.49 -17.02
N LEU A 292 -8.66 -7.33 -15.82
CA LEU A 292 -7.67 -8.25 -15.25
C LEU A 292 -8.24 -9.67 -15.07
N THR A 293 -9.51 -9.77 -14.67
CA THR A 293 -10.23 -11.05 -14.55
C THR A 293 -10.43 -11.70 -15.91
N GLN A 294 -10.81 -10.92 -16.93
CA GLN A 294 -10.96 -11.40 -18.32
C GLN A 294 -9.62 -11.85 -18.94
N ILE A 295 -8.52 -11.15 -18.63
CA ILE A 295 -7.17 -11.58 -19.02
C ILE A 295 -6.86 -12.96 -18.41
N GLY A 296 -7.40 -13.29 -17.23
CA GLY A 296 -7.07 -14.53 -16.52
C GLY A 296 -5.83 -14.38 -15.63
N VAL A 297 -5.70 -13.20 -15.00
CA VAL A 297 -4.78 -13.00 -13.87
C VAL A 297 -5.26 -13.85 -12.69
N ASP A 298 -4.36 -14.61 -12.07
CA ASP A 298 -4.71 -15.59 -11.03
C ASP A 298 -4.86 -14.95 -9.64
N SER A 299 -4.16 -13.82 -9.39
CA SER A 299 -4.17 -13.13 -8.10
C SER A 299 -4.09 -11.61 -8.26
N LEU A 300 -4.95 -10.89 -7.52
CA LEU A 300 -4.90 -9.44 -7.38
C LEU A 300 -4.32 -9.09 -6.01
N LYS A 301 -3.29 -8.25 -6.01
CA LYS A 301 -2.53 -7.91 -4.81
C LYS A 301 -2.73 -6.48 -4.36
N ILE A 302 -2.99 -6.33 -3.06
CA ILE A 302 -2.99 -5.04 -2.37
C ILE A 302 -1.63 -4.86 -1.67
N GLU A 303 -1.00 -3.70 -1.82
CA GLU A 303 0.15 -3.26 -1.03
C GLU A 303 -0.34 -2.46 0.19
N GLY A 304 0.37 -2.52 1.32
CA GLY A 304 0.04 -1.70 2.48
C GLY A 304 0.35 -2.32 3.84
N ARG A 305 1.47 -3.04 4.00
CA ARG A 305 1.80 -3.75 5.27
C ARG A 305 1.80 -2.86 6.51
N THR A 306 2.19 -1.59 6.35
CA THR A 306 2.24 -0.61 7.43
C THR A 306 0.95 0.21 7.58
N LYS A 307 -0.04 0.00 6.70
CA LYS A 307 -1.30 0.74 6.73
C LYS A 307 -2.19 0.29 7.89
N SER A 308 -3.21 1.09 8.18
CA SER A 308 -4.15 0.85 9.29
C SER A 308 -5.06 -0.36 9.03
N GLN A 309 -5.71 -0.86 10.07
CA GLN A 309 -6.75 -1.89 9.93
C GLN A 309 -7.91 -1.41 9.05
N TYR A 310 -8.29 -0.13 9.16
CA TYR A 310 -9.28 0.51 8.30
C TYR A 310 -8.91 0.41 6.81
N TYR A 311 -7.65 0.66 6.46
CA TYR A 311 -7.18 0.51 5.08
C TYR A 311 -7.35 -0.93 4.58
N VAL A 312 -6.94 -1.91 5.40
CA VAL A 312 -7.04 -3.34 5.06
C VAL A 312 -8.50 -3.76 4.86
N ALA A 313 -9.40 -3.41 5.79
CA ALA A 313 -10.81 -3.74 5.70
C ALA A 313 -11.49 -3.12 4.47
N ARG A 314 -11.27 -1.81 4.24
CA ARG A 314 -11.87 -1.11 3.09
C ARG A 314 -11.37 -1.63 1.76
N THR A 315 -10.06 -1.83 1.61
CA THR A 315 -9.51 -2.36 0.36
C THR A 315 -9.98 -3.80 0.12
N ALA A 316 -10.00 -4.67 1.14
CA ALA A 316 -10.55 -6.02 1.02
C ALA A 316 -12.01 -6.00 0.53
N GLN A 317 -12.87 -5.25 1.22
CA GLN A 317 -14.31 -5.21 0.94
C GLN A 317 -14.62 -4.66 -0.45
N THR A 318 -13.94 -3.59 -0.86
CA THR A 318 -14.18 -2.94 -2.15
C THR A 318 -13.65 -3.81 -3.31
N TYR A 319 -12.43 -4.35 -3.20
CA TYR A 319 -11.90 -5.22 -4.26
C TYR A 319 -12.62 -6.57 -4.34
N ARG A 320 -13.08 -7.13 -3.22
CA ARG A 320 -13.91 -8.34 -3.23
C ARG A 320 -15.19 -8.12 -4.04
N ARG A 321 -15.92 -7.04 -3.76
CA ARG A 321 -17.13 -6.69 -4.53
C ARG A 321 -16.83 -6.50 -6.01
N ALA A 322 -15.74 -5.81 -6.35
CA ALA A 322 -15.32 -5.63 -7.75
C ALA A 322 -15.04 -6.98 -8.45
N ILE A 323 -14.38 -7.93 -7.76
CA ILE A 323 -14.13 -9.28 -8.28
C ILE A 323 -15.45 -10.04 -8.46
N ASP A 324 -16.32 -10.02 -7.45
CA ASP A 324 -17.60 -10.74 -7.48
C ASP A 324 -18.53 -10.18 -8.56
N ASP A 325 -18.52 -8.87 -8.80
CA ASP A 325 -19.24 -8.22 -9.90
C ASP A 325 -18.68 -8.66 -11.26
N ALA A 326 -17.35 -8.61 -11.44
CA ALA A 326 -16.69 -9.03 -12.67
C ALA A 326 -16.96 -10.50 -13.03
N VAL A 327 -16.86 -11.39 -12.04
CA VAL A 327 -17.12 -12.85 -12.23
C VAL A 327 -18.58 -13.11 -12.57
N ALA A 328 -19.51 -12.36 -11.97
CA ALA A 328 -20.93 -12.46 -12.26
C ALA A 328 -21.36 -11.75 -13.56
N GLY A 329 -20.43 -11.08 -14.27
CA GLY A 329 -20.74 -10.28 -15.46
C GLY A 329 -21.60 -9.05 -15.18
N ARG A 330 -21.58 -8.53 -13.94
CA ARG A 330 -22.25 -7.28 -13.59
C ARG A 330 -21.41 -6.08 -14.04
N PRO A 331 -22.04 -4.97 -14.47
CA PRO A 331 -21.30 -3.77 -14.83
C PRO A 331 -20.55 -3.22 -13.60
N PHE A 332 -19.39 -2.61 -13.84
CA PHE A 332 -18.60 -1.99 -12.78
C PHE A 332 -19.43 -0.94 -12.01
N ASN A 333 -19.42 -1.04 -10.68
CA ASN A 333 -20.06 -0.06 -9.81
C ASN A 333 -19.11 1.14 -9.53
N PRO A 334 -19.40 2.35 -10.03
CA PRO A 334 -18.56 3.53 -9.82
C PRO A 334 -18.43 3.95 -8.35
N GLN A 335 -19.35 3.54 -7.47
CA GLN A 335 -19.30 3.88 -6.05
C GLN A 335 -18.04 3.28 -5.38
N LEU A 336 -17.54 2.15 -5.87
CA LEU A 336 -16.33 1.50 -5.38
C LEU A 336 -15.08 2.40 -5.49
N ILE A 337 -15.06 3.33 -6.46
CA ILE A 337 -14.02 4.34 -6.59
C ILE A 337 -14.06 5.31 -5.39
N THR A 338 -15.24 5.88 -5.14
CA THR A 338 -15.44 6.90 -4.11
C THR A 338 -15.28 6.35 -2.69
N GLU A 339 -15.55 5.06 -2.50
CA GLU A 339 -15.29 4.36 -1.25
C GLU A 339 -13.80 4.27 -0.88
N LEU A 340 -12.90 4.24 -1.88
CA LEU A 340 -11.46 4.20 -1.67
C LEU A 340 -10.87 5.61 -1.48
N GLU A 341 -11.52 6.65 -1.99
CA GLU A 341 -11.10 8.07 -1.79
C GLU A 341 -11.13 8.49 -0.31
N GLY A 342 -11.91 7.80 0.52
CA GLY A 342 -11.90 7.99 1.97
C GLY A 342 -10.65 7.48 2.69
N LEU A 343 -9.74 6.78 2.00
CA LEU A 343 -8.48 6.30 2.58
C LEU A 343 -7.40 7.38 2.48
N ALA A 344 -6.54 7.46 3.50
CA ALA A 344 -5.36 8.32 3.44
C ALA A 344 -4.43 7.87 2.29
N ASN A 345 -4.35 8.69 1.25
CA ASN A 345 -3.64 8.43 0.01
C ASN A 345 -2.88 9.68 -0.47
N ARG A 346 -1.99 9.57 -1.45
CA ARG A 346 -1.21 10.71 -2.00
C ARG A 346 -1.71 11.14 -3.38
N GLY A 347 -3.01 11.05 -3.59
CA GLY A 347 -3.63 11.04 -4.91
C GLY A 347 -3.61 9.63 -5.51
N TYR A 348 -4.61 9.30 -6.33
CA TYR A 348 -4.71 8.00 -7.01
C TYR A 348 -4.37 8.07 -8.49
N THR A 349 -3.81 6.97 -9.00
CA THR A 349 -3.59 6.74 -10.42
C THR A 349 -3.73 5.25 -10.75
N SER A 350 -4.09 4.92 -11.99
CA SER A 350 -4.02 3.54 -12.52
C SER A 350 -2.58 3.08 -12.76
N GLY A 351 -1.59 3.95 -12.56
CA GLY A 351 -0.18 3.63 -12.74
C GLY A 351 0.10 3.19 -14.18
N PHE A 352 0.97 2.19 -14.36
CA PHE A 352 1.33 1.74 -15.71
C PHE A 352 0.28 0.88 -16.41
N LEU A 353 -0.76 0.43 -15.69
CA LEU A 353 -1.80 -0.45 -16.23
C LEU A 353 -2.54 0.19 -17.41
N GLU A 354 -2.77 1.51 -17.36
CA GLU A 354 -3.23 2.31 -18.48
C GLU A 354 -2.14 3.31 -18.89
N ARG A 355 -1.66 3.26 -20.14
CA ARG A 355 -0.70 4.25 -20.65
C ARG A 355 -1.42 5.56 -20.99
N ARG A 356 -1.71 6.40 -20.00
CA ARG A 356 -2.17 7.80 -20.17
C ARG A 356 -0.99 8.79 -20.20
N PRO A 357 -1.14 10.02 -20.72
CA PRO A 357 -0.09 11.04 -20.69
C PRO A 357 0.41 11.36 -19.28
N ALA A 358 1.71 11.69 -19.15
CA ALA A 358 2.47 11.80 -17.90
C ALA A 358 1.91 12.74 -16.81
N ASN A 359 0.93 13.60 -17.12
CA ASN A 359 0.43 14.62 -16.19
C ASN A 359 -0.45 14.05 -15.06
N ASP A 360 -0.99 12.83 -15.19
CA ASP A 360 -1.92 12.25 -14.21
C ASP A 360 -1.25 11.38 -13.11
N TYR A 361 0.08 11.20 -13.12
CA TYR A 361 0.76 10.25 -12.22
C TYR A 361 1.39 10.87 -10.96
N GLN A 362 1.38 12.20 -10.84
CA GLN A 362 1.93 12.94 -9.68
C GLN A 362 0.87 13.90 -9.12
N ASN A 363 0.76 13.97 -7.79
CA ASN A 363 -0.16 14.89 -7.12
C ASN A 363 0.53 16.26 -7.05
N TYR A 364 0.13 17.16 -7.93
CA TYR A 364 0.67 18.51 -8.02
C TYR A 364 -0.08 19.51 -7.15
N GLU A 365 -1.24 19.12 -6.61
CA GLU A 365 -2.13 20.02 -5.90
C GLU A 365 -1.96 19.91 -4.38
N THR A 366 -1.69 18.72 -3.82
CA THR A 366 -1.59 18.53 -2.35
C THR A 366 -0.43 17.62 -1.90
N GLY A 367 0.40 18.11 -0.97
CA GLY A 367 1.55 17.37 -0.40
C GLY A 367 1.20 16.34 0.70
N HIS A 368 -0.04 16.35 1.18
CA HIS A 368 -0.52 15.52 2.29
C HIS A 368 -1.69 14.63 1.88
N SER A 369 -1.93 13.57 2.65
CA SER A 369 -3.09 12.70 2.42
C SER A 369 -4.39 13.37 2.85
N VAL A 370 -5.13 13.91 1.89
CA VAL A 370 -6.47 14.47 2.13
C VAL A 370 -7.49 13.34 2.07
N ALA A 371 -8.14 13.03 3.19
CA ALA A 371 -9.35 12.22 3.18
C ALA A 371 -10.51 13.12 2.73
N THR A 372 -10.97 12.98 1.49
CA THR A 372 -11.91 13.93 0.86
C THR A 372 -13.39 13.64 1.13
N ARG A 373 -13.74 12.45 1.63
CA ARG A 373 -15.15 12.05 1.83
C ARG A 373 -15.48 11.59 3.24
N SER A 374 -14.62 10.77 3.82
CA SER A 374 -14.88 10.12 5.10
C SER A 374 -13.61 10.05 5.94
N GLN A 375 -13.74 10.23 7.26
CA GLN A 375 -12.64 10.06 8.20
C GLN A 375 -12.90 8.85 9.08
N PHE A 376 -11.94 7.93 9.19
CA PHE A 376 -12.03 6.83 10.15
C PHE A 376 -12.02 7.37 11.59
N VAL A 377 -13.03 7.04 12.39
CA VAL A 377 -13.22 7.62 13.73
C VAL A 377 -13.16 6.62 14.87
N GLY A 378 -13.33 5.32 14.62
CA GLY A 378 -13.21 4.33 15.69
C GLY A 378 -13.52 2.90 15.27
N GLU A 379 -13.33 1.98 16.21
CA GLU A 379 -13.55 0.54 16.05
C GLU A 379 -14.55 0.05 17.09
N VAL A 380 -15.50 -0.78 16.69
CA VAL A 380 -16.41 -1.43 17.64
C VAL A 380 -15.67 -2.55 18.37
N LYS A 381 -15.67 -2.48 19.70
CA LYS A 381 -15.05 -3.47 20.59
C LYS A 381 -16.07 -4.43 21.19
N ALA A 382 -17.30 -3.99 21.41
CA ALA A 382 -18.39 -4.80 21.95
C ALA A 382 -19.75 -4.29 21.47
N VAL A 383 -20.74 -5.18 21.46
CA VAL A 383 -22.15 -4.84 21.18
C VAL A 383 -23.01 -5.40 22.29
N ALA A 384 -23.87 -4.57 22.89
CA ALA A 384 -24.78 -4.97 23.95
C ALA A 384 -26.05 -4.11 23.95
N GLY A 385 -27.22 -4.77 23.95
CA GLY A 385 -28.51 -4.10 24.15
C GLY A 385 -28.84 -3.00 23.14
N GLY A 386 -28.45 -3.17 21.87
CA GLY A 386 -28.65 -2.15 20.81
C GLY A 386 -27.61 -1.04 20.81
N TRP A 387 -26.53 -1.16 21.59
CA TRP A 387 -25.42 -0.21 21.62
C TRP A 387 -24.11 -0.88 21.21
N ALA A 388 -23.27 -0.15 20.50
CA ALA A 388 -21.91 -0.54 20.18
C ALA A 388 -20.92 0.29 21.00
N GLU A 389 -20.02 -0.37 21.73
CA GLU A 389 -18.86 0.25 22.37
C GLU A 389 -17.80 0.51 21.32
N VAL A 390 -17.48 1.78 21.08
CA VAL A 390 -16.52 2.26 20.09
C VAL A 390 -15.27 2.77 20.81
N GLU A 391 -14.13 2.19 20.48
CA GLU A 391 -12.82 2.77 20.80
C GLU A 391 -12.49 3.86 19.78
N THR A 392 -12.47 5.10 20.25
CA THR A 392 -12.32 6.27 19.39
C THR A 392 -10.87 6.46 18.94
N LYS A 393 -10.70 6.85 17.68
CA LYS A 393 -9.40 7.17 17.04
C LYS A 393 -9.34 8.62 16.59
N ASN A 394 -10.45 9.16 16.07
CA ASN A 394 -10.59 10.55 15.67
C ASN A 394 -11.90 11.14 16.17
N ARG A 395 -12.03 12.47 16.09
CA ARG A 395 -13.19 13.20 16.60
C ARG A 395 -14.47 12.95 15.78
N PHE A 396 -15.57 12.65 16.47
CA PHE A 396 -16.93 12.69 15.92
C PHE A 396 -17.94 13.14 16.97
N ALA A 397 -19.12 13.59 16.53
CA ALA A 397 -20.13 14.20 17.38
C ALA A 397 -21.54 13.71 17.03
N VAL A 398 -22.46 13.85 17.99
CA VAL A 398 -23.90 13.73 17.74
C VAL A 398 -24.31 14.74 16.67
N GLY A 399 -25.10 14.28 15.69
CA GLY A 399 -25.47 15.00 14.47
C GLY A 399 -24.65 14.60 13.25
N ASP A 400 -23.45 14.04 13.44
CA ASP A 400 -22.61 13.57 12.33
C ASP A 400 -23.26 12.36 11.63
N TRP A 401 -23.07 12.28 10.31
CA TRP A 401 -23.35 11.06 9.57
C TRP A 401 -22.15 10.10 9.69
N ILE A 402 -22.43 8.87 10.13
CA ILE A 402 -21.42 7.83 10.28
C ILE A 402 -21.75 6.64 9.37
N GLU A 403 -20.71 6.08 8.74
CA GLU A 403 -20.73 4.81 8.04
C GLU A 403 -20.24 3.73 9.01
N ILE A 404 -21.11 2.75 9.29
CA ILE A 404 -20.78 1.52 10.00
C ILE A 404 -20.37 0.50 8.95
N ILE A 405 -19.08 0.20 8.92
CA ILE A 405 -18.46 -0.68 7.94
C ILE A 405 -18.29 -2.05 8.56
N HIS A 406 -19.04 -3.03 8.06
CA HIS A 406 -19.14 -4.37 8.65
C HIS A 406 -18.99 -5.44 7.56
N PRO A 407 -18.42 -6.62 7.87
CA PRO A 407 -18.28 -7.72 6.92
C PRO A 407 -19.57 -8.10 6.17
N ALA A 408 -20.71 -8.05 6.86
CA ALA A 408 -22.02 -8.35 6.28
C ALA A 408 -22.64 -7.21 5.44
N GLY A 409 -22.01 -6.03 5.39
CA GLY A 409 -22.50 -4.87 4.63
C GLY A 409 -22.38 -3.56 5.38
N ASN A 410 -22.26 -2.46 4.63
CA ASN A 410 -22.13 -1.12 5.18
C ASN A 410 -23.50 -0.48 5.41
N ARG A 411 -23.59 0.35 6.44
CA ARG A 411 -24.80 1.16 6.72
C ARG A 411 -24.39 2.58 7.05
N THR A 412 -25.18 3.54 6.58
CA THR A 412 -25.00 4.94 6.91
C THR A 412 -26.13 5.37 7.84
N VAL A 413 -25.79 5.94 8.99
CA VAL A 413 -26.75 6.40 9.99
C VAL A 413 -26.35 7.79 10.49
N GLN A 414 -27.34 8.61 10.83
CA GLN A 414 -27.09 9.85 11.54
C GLN A 414 -26.95 9.54 13.03
N LEU A 415 -25.85 9.95 13.64
CA LEU A 415 -25.62 9.71 15.06
C LEU A 415 -26.53 10.61 15.89
N THR A 416 -27.58 10.06 16.49
CA THR A 416 -28.57 10.84 17.26
C THR A 416 -28.23 10.96 18.74
N THR A 417 -27.55 9.97 19.31
CA THR A 417 -27.19 9.93 20.73
C THR A 417 -25.86 9.22 20.92
N MET A 418 -25.13 9.57 21.97
CA MET A 418 -23.88 8.92 22.36
C MET A 418 -23.71 9.03 23.88
N LYS A 419 -23.09 8.03 24.50
CA LYS A 419 -22.77 8.03 25.94
C LYS A 419 -21.32 7.61 26.20
N ASN A 420 -20.73 8.05 27.31
CA ASN A 420 -19.40 7.61 27.74
C ASN A 420 -19.46 6.21 28.37
N ALA A 421 -18.31 5.70 28.84
CA ALA A 421 -18.20 4.40 29.50
C ALA A 421 -19.05 4.32 30.79
N GLU A 422 -19.25 5.45 31.47
CA GLU A 422 -20.07 5.59 32.67
C GLU A 422 -21.58 5.71 32.38
N GLY A 423 -21.98 5.68 31.10
CA GLY A 423 -23.37 5.75 30.67
C GLY A 423 -23.97 7.17 30.63
N GLN A 424 -23.16 8.20 30.86
CA GLN A 424 -23.57 9.61 30.78
C GLN A 424 -23.63 10.06 29.31
N ALA A 425 -24.67 10.80 28.95
CA ALA A 425 -24.82 11.34 27.61
C ALA A 425 -23.69 12.35 27.29
N ILE A 426 -23.06 12.19 26.13
CA ILE A 426 -22.01 13.07 25.63
C ILE A 426 -22.33 13.51 24.20
N GLN A 427 -21.91 14.72 23.83
CA GLN A 427 -22.15 15.27 22.49
C GLN A 427 -20.98 15.05 21.54
N VAL A 428 -19.76 14.94 22.07
CA VAL A 428 -18.53 14.88 21.27
C VAL A 428 -17.60 13.80 21.83
N ALA A 429 -17.09 12.96 20.94
CA ALA A 429 -15.96 12.09 21.17
C ALA A 429 -14.71 12.81 20.63
N PRO A 430 -13.76 13.23 21.47
CA PRO A 430 -12.67 14.12 21.05
C PRO A 430 -11.56 13.44 20.22
N GLY A 431 -11.49 12.10 20.20
CA GLY A 431 -10.48 11.36 19.47
C GLY A 431 -9.13 11.29 20.20
N ASN A 432 -8.99 10.30 21.08
CA ASN A 432 -7.78 9.79 21.74
C ASN A 432 -8.30 8.62 22.59
N PRO A 433 -7.70 7.41 22.63
CA PRO A 433 -8.44 6.18 22.93
C PRO A 433 -9.40 6.33 24.11
N LEU A 434 -10.66 6.57 23.77
CA LEU A 434 -11.78 6.76 24.70
C LEU A 434 -12.85 5.76 24.27
N ARG A 435 -13.51 5.15 25.23
CA ARG A 435 -14.65 4.27 24.96
C ARG A 435 -15.94 5.05 25.06
N VAL A 436 -16.70 5.03 23.98
CA VAL A 436 -18.02 5.63 23.89
C VAL A 436 -19.01 4.59 23.38
N TRP A 437 -20.28 4.76 23.69
CA TRP A 437 -21.33 3.90 23.18
C TRP A 437 -22.24 4.69 22.24
N ILE A 438 -22.49 4.11 21.07
CA ILE A 438 -23.41 4.64 20.07
C ILE A 438 -24.55 3.64 19.82
N PRO A 439 -25.77 4.11 19.50
CA PRO A 439 -26.87 3.22 19.13
C PRO A 439 -26.59 2.56 17.78
N VAL A 440 -26.94 1.28 17.65
CA VAL A 440 -26.78 0.51 16.42
C VAL A 440 -28.01 -0.36 16.15
N ASP A 441 -28.56 -0.28 14.94
CA ASP A 441 -29.67 -1.13 14.48
C ASP A 441 -29.15 -2.21 13.53
N GLY A 442 -28.76 -3.36 14.11
CA GLY A 442 -28.24 -4.53 13.40
C GLY A 442 -26.77 -4.87 13.74
N PRO A 443 -26.16 -5.85 13.04
CA PRO A 443 -24.82 -6.37 13.37
C PRO A 443 -23.76 -5.27 13.37
N ALA A 444 -23.00 -5.12 14.44
CA ALA A 444 -21.95 -4.11 14.55
C ALA A 444 -20.68 -4.67 15.20
N ASP A 445 -20.65 -5.96 15.52
CA ASP A 445 -19.48 -6.63 16.03
C ASP A 445 -18.33 -6.52 15.03
N GLN A 446 -17.14 -6.15 15.53
CA GLN A 446 -15.95 -5.92 14.71
C GLN A 446 -16.09 -4.84 13.61
N ALA A 447 -17.17 -4.04 13.64
CA ALA A 447 -17.37 -2.99 12.68
C ALA A 447 -16.36 -1.84 12.86
N LEU A 448 -16.06 -1.17 11.75
CA LEU A 448 -15.26 0.05 11.73
C LEU A 448 -16.20 1.23 11.50
N ILE A 449 -15.93 2.36 12.15
CA ILE A 449 -16.76 3.56 12.06
C ILE A 449 -15.99 4.64 11.30
N ALA A 450 -16.60 5.18 10.25
CA ALA A 450 -16.10 6.34 9.53
C ALA A 450 -17.13 7.48 9.59
N ARG A 451 -16.70 8.70 9.88
CA ARG A 451 -17.54 9.90 9.79
C ARG A 451 -17.53 10.43 8.36
N LEU A 452 -18.70 10.69 7.78
CA LEU A 452 -18.83 11.35 6.48
C LEU A 452 -18.65 12.87 6.62
N GLN A 453 -17.94 13.51 5.69
CA GLN A 453 -17.76 14.96 5.66
C GLN A 453 -18.96 15.70 5.08
N SER A 454 -19.87 14.98 4.42
CA SER A 454 -21.13 15.51 3.89
C SER A 454 -22.24 14.47 4.09
N PRO A 455 -23.51 14.91 4.18
CA PRO A 455 -24.64 13.98 4.25
C PRO A 455 -24.65 13.01 3.06
N PRO A 456 -25.14 11.78 3.23
CA PRO A 456 -25.36 10.86 2.12
C PRO A 456 -26.33 11.50 1.11
N SER A 457 -25.95 11.47 -0.16
CA SER A 457 -26.73 11.93 -1.32
C SER A 457 -27.94 11.06 -1.61
#